data_AF-J9BJJ9-F1
#
_entry.id   AF-J9BJJ9-F1
#
_cell.length_a   1.000
_cell.length_b   1.000
_cell.length_c   1.000
_cell.angle_alpha   90.00
_cell.angle_beta   90.00
_cell.angle_gamma   90.00
#
_symmetry.space_group_name_H-M   'P 1'
#
loop_
_entity.id
_entity.type
_entity.pdbx_description
1 polymer ?
#
loop_
_entity_poly.entity_id
_entity_poly.type
_entity_poly.pdbx_seq_one_letter_code
_entity_poly.pdbx_strand_id
1 'polypeptide(L)'
;MIENEYIKVTAIEKMYQSAMCLIVLGNGKSNFPIEQSRGISGIVEVSSVEFSSIVKVFQNNEKRIIKELEQGPTNFSAIREKEFEIETSAASTLVLLLSRLEETLANLIAVLTKFDSNLPKQLDASSSVMNEYLNFFEEFIDDREKNFIVGTRNYKLLTFWQEFRDNIVHRNNKYDRDILQLGRKLKKSISYDLVKNKFKIQTKDVISLAELCGLILEKCITKGLYRYFNIDEWAAKNLIMRSENARISRERILTQF
;
A
#
# COMPACT_ATOMS: atom_id res chain seq x y z
N MET A 1 -2.05 16.92 26.73
CA MET A 1 -0.97 16.68 25.75
C MET A 1 -1.46 15.63 24.77
N ILE A 2 -2.01 16.06 23.63
CA ILE A 2 -2.31 15.15 22.53
C ILE A 2 -1.05 15.15 21.68
N GLU A 3 -0.13 14.24 21.98
CA GLU A 3 0.95 13.97 21.05
C GLU A 3 0.29 13.48 19.76
N ASN A 4 0.57 14.21 18.68
CA ASN A 4 0.26 13.82 17.32
C ASN A 4 0.99 12.50 17.06
N GLU A 5 0.37 11.37 17.42
CA GLU A 5 0.66 10.08 16.78
C GLU A 5 0.15 10.16 15.34
N TYR A 6 0.87 10.98 14.55
CA TYR A 6 0.95 10.82 13.12
C TYR A 6 1.48 9.40 12.92
N ILE A 7 0.61 8.49 12.51
CA ILE A 7 1.04 7.13 12.23
C ILE A 7 1.99 7.20 11.04
N LYS A 8 3.28 7.14 11.34
CA LYS A 8 4.28 6.70 10.39
C LYS A 8 3.84 5.33 9.96
N VAL A 9 3.39 5.21 8.71
CA VAL A 9 3.14 3.90 8.13
C VAL A 9 4.51 3.27 7.92
N THR A 10 5.03 2.65 8.98
CA THR A 10 6.40 2.15 9.04
C THR A 10 6.70 1.19 7.89
N ALA A 11 5.66 0.50 7.39
CA ALA A 11 5.74 -0.35 6.20
C ALA A 11 6.00 0.43 4.91
N ILE A 12 5.39 1.61 4.71
CA ILE A 12 5.65 2.47 3.53
C ILE A 12 7.09 3.01 3.59
N GLU A 13 7.56 3.40 4.77
CA GLU A 13 8.93 3.85 4.97
C GLU A 13 9.94 2.73 4.66
N LYS A 14 9.70 1.52 5.16
CA LYS A 14 10.53 0.34 4.87
C LYS A 14 10.52 -0.05 3.39
N MET A 15 9.36 0.01 2.73
CA MET A 15 9.24 -0.21 1.29
C MET A 15 10.11 0.78 0.50
N TYR A 16 10.02 2.08 0.83
CA TYR A 16 10.83 3.12 0.19
C TYR A 16 12.34 2.88 0.39
N GLN A 17 12.77 2.64 1.64
CA GLN A 17 14.16 2.31 1.96
C GLN A 17 14.66 1.10 1.17
N SER A 18 13.81 0.07 1.04
CA SER A 18 14.14 -1.14 0.28
C SER A 18 14.34 -0.83 -1.21
N ALA A 19 13.49 -0.01 -1.83
CA ALA A 19 13.68 0.35 -3.23
C ALA A 19 14.92 1.23 -3.47
N MET A 20 15.24 2.12 -2.54
CA MET A 20 16.44 2.96 -2.64
C MET A 20 17.73 2.13 -2.66
N CYS A 21 17.73 0.92 -2.10
CA CYS A 21 18.88 0.01 -2.19
C CYS A 21 19.14 -0.48 -3.61
N LEU A 22 18.10 -0.59 -4.46
CA LEU A 22 18.26 -0.97 -5.85
C LEU A 22 19.15 0.03 -6.60
N ILE A 23 18.99 1.33 -6.34
CA ILE A 23 19.77 2.43 -6.96
C ILE A 23 21.27 2.25 -6.74
N VAL A 24 21.65 1.92 -5.50
CA VAL A 24 23.07 1.92 -5.11
C VAL A 24 23.80 0.68 -5.63
N LEU A 25 23.07 -0.39 -5.98
CA LEU A 25 23.64 -1.66 -6.46
C LEU A 25 23.85 -1.73 -7.97
N GLY A 26 23.12 -0.92 -8.75
CA GLY A 26 23.41 -0.70 -10.18
C GLY A 26 24.78 -0.03 -10.40
N ASN A 27 25.37 0.57 -9.36
CA ASN A 27 26.60 1.35 -9.44
C ASN A 27 27.89 0.57 -9.11
N GLY A 28 27.89 -0.76 -8.91
CA GLY A 28 29.20 -1.40 -8.66
C GLY A 28 29.38 -2.91 -8.61
N LYS A 29 28.34 -3.76 -8.50
CA LYS A 29 28.55 -5.23 -8.35
C LYS A 29 27.45 -6.15 -8.93
N SER A 30 26.43 -5.62 -9.59
CA SER A 30 25.34 -6.43 -10.15
C SER A 30 25.32 -6.35 -11.68
N ASN A 31 24.80 -7.40 -12.35
CA ASN A 31 24.48 -7.36 -13.79
C ASN A 31 23.26 -6.47 -14.10
N PHE A 32 22.84 -5.63 -13.15
CA PHE A 32 21.65 -4.82 -13.24
C PHE A 32 22.02 -3.42 -13.76
N PRO A 33 21.55 -3.01 -14.96
CA PRO A 33 21.98 -1.74 -15.52
C PRO A 33 21.32 -0.55 -14.79
N ILE A 34 22.06 0.56 -14.72
CA ILE A 34 21.79 1.73 -13.86
C ILE A 34 20.45 2.39 -14.21
N GLU A 35 20.06 2.42 -15.49
CA GLU A 35 18.82 3.06 -15.95
C GLU A 35 17.57 2.32 -15.46
N GLN A 36 17.62 1.00 -15.40
CA GLN A 36 16.53 0.13 -14.97
C GLN A 36 16.38 0.20 -13.45
N SER A 37 17.50 0.26 -12.75
CA SER A 37 17.52 0.54 -11.32
C SER A 37 16.84 1.85 -10.96
N ARG A 38 17.13 2.91 -11.72
CA ARG A 38 16.46 4.22 -11.60
C ARG A 38 14.97 4.14 -11.92
N GLY A 39 14.58 3.32 -12.89
CA GLY A 39 13.17 3.09 -13.24
C GLY A 39 12.38 2.47 -12.10
N ILE A 40 12.86 1.35 -11.54
CA ILE A 40 12.21 0.68 -10.42
C ILE A 40 12.19 1.59 -9.17
N SER A 41 13.31 2.24 -8.87
CA SER A 41 13.37 3.13 -7.70
C SER A 41 12.46 4.34 -7.84
N GLY A 42 12.36 4.93 -9.04
CA GLY A 42 11.46 6.04 -9.32
C GLY A 42 9.99 5.65 -9.11
N ILE A 43 9.58 4.46 -9.57
CA ILE A 43 8.23 3.94 -9.34
C ILE A 43 7.94 3.82 -7.84
N VAL A 44 8.85 3.23 -7.07
CA VAL A 44 8.62 3.01 -5.63
C VAL A 44 8.74 4.29 -4.81
N GLU A 45 9.62 5.23 -5.19
CA GLU A 45 9.71 6.55 -4.58
C GLU A 45 8.39 7.30 -4.75
N VAL A 46 7.90 7.43 -5.99
CA VAL A 46 6.62 8.06 -6.28
C VAL A 46 5.49 7.37 -5.52
N SER A 47 5.41 6.04 -5.59
CA SER A 47 4.36 5.27 -4.90
C SER A 47 4.40 5.48 -3.38
N SER A 48 5.59 5.50 -2.76
CA SER A 48 5.74 5.74 -1.32
C SER A 48 5.25 7.12 -0.88
N VAL A 49 5.53 8.14 -1.69
CA VAL A 49 5.07 9.51 -1.48
C VAL A 49 3.55 9.58 -1.67
N GLU A 50 3.01 8.93 -2.69
CA GLU A 50 1.58 8.90 -2.96
C GLU A 50 0.82 8.19 -1.85
N PHE A 51 1.22 6.99 -1.44
CA PHE A 51 0.56 6.28 -0.32
C PHE A 51 0.58 7.11 0.96
N SER A 52 1.73 7.71 1.29
CA SER A 52 1.86 8.59 2.45
C SER A 52 0.95 9.81 2.34
N SER A 53 0.90 10.43 1.16
CA SER A 53 0.08 11.64 0.92
C SER A 53 -1.41 11.34 1.01
N ILE A 54 -1.86 10.21 0.46
CA ILE A 54 -3.24 9.73 0.53
C ILE A 54 -3.69 9.60 1.99
N VAL A 55 -2.89 8.92 2.82
CA VAL A 55 -3.19 8.73 4.25
C VAL A 55 -3.19 10.06 5.00
N LYS A 56 -2.22 10.94 4.74
CA LYS A 56 -2.13 12.26 5.38
C LYS A 56 -3.32 13.15 5.05
N VAL A 57 -3.73 13.21 3.78
CA VAL A 57 -4.89 13.99 3.36
C VAL A 57 -6.16 13.48 4.03
N PHE A 58 -6.37 12.16 4.06
CA PHE A 58 -7.50 11.54 4.74
C PHE A 58 -7.52 11.89 6.24
N GLN A 59 -6.40 11.73 6.94
CA GLN A 59 -6.29 12.04 8.37
C GLN A 59 -6.51 13.53 8.68
N ASN A 60 -6.00 14.43 7.84
CA ASN A 60 -6.19 15.87 8.02
C ASN A 60 -7.65 16.28 7.81
N ASN A 61 -8.32 15.70 6.79
CA ASN A 61 -9.73 15.93 6.53
C ASN A 61 -10.59 15.40 7.69
N GLU A 62 -10.30 14.20 8.19
CA GLU A 62 -11.04 13.62 9.31
C GLU A 62 -10.86 14.45 10.58
N LYS A 63 -9.63 14.86 10.92
CA LYS A 63 -9.35 15.75 12.06
C LYS A 63 -10.12 17.07 11.97
N ARG A 64 -10.17 17.67 10.76
CA ARG A 64 -10.95 18.89 10.52
C ARG A 64 -12.43 18.66 10.82
N ILE A 65 -13.02 17.60 10.27
CA ILE A 65 -14.45 17.31 10.44
C ILE A 65 -14.78 16.98 11.90
N ILE A 66 -13.94 16.21 12.60
CA ILE A 66 -14.14 15.93 14.03
C ILE A 66 -14.13 17.22 14.85
N LYS A 67 -13.19 18.13 14.57
CA LYS A 67 -13.12 19.42 15.25
C LYS A 67 -14.36 20.28 14.98
N GLU A 68 -14.88 20.28 13.76
CA GLU A 68 -16.14 20.95 13.41
C GLU A 68 -17.35 20.36 14.17
N LEU A 69 -17.38 19.03 14.36
CA LEU A 69 -18.41 18.34 15.14
C LEU A 69 -18.31 18.67 16.64
N GLU A 70 -17.10 18.74 17.20
CA GLU A 70 -16.86 19.10 18.61
C GLU A 70 -17.24 20.55 18.92
N GLN A 71 -17.11 21.45 17.95
CA GLN A 71 -17.49 22.86 18.07
C GLN A 71 -19.01 23.10 18.10
N GLY A 72 -19.81 22.04 17.94
CA GLY A 72 -21.27 22.11 18.06
C GLY A 72 -21.93 22.59 16.76
N PRO A 73 -22.19 21.71 15.80
CA PRO A 73 -22.98 22.04 14.62
C PRO A 73 -24.37 22.56 15.01
N THR A 74 -24.87 23.52 14.24
CA THR A 74 -26.11 24.27 14.55
C THR A 74 -27.38 23.41 14.51
N ASN A 75 -27.36 22.24 13.86
CA ASN A 75 -28.50 21.31 13.83
C ASN A 75 -28.10 19.86 13.47
N PHE A 76 -29.06 18.95 13.61
CA PHE A 76 -28.91 17.52 13.37
C PHE A 76 -28.60 17.15 11.90
N SER A 77 -29.08 17.93 10.93
CA SER A 77 -28.75 17.70 9.51
C SER A 77 -27.28 17.93 9.22
N ALA A 78 -26.68 18.98 9.80
CA ALA A 78 -25.26 19.27 9.65
C ALA A 78 -24.37 18.17 10.26
N ILE A 79 -24.78 17.56 11.39
CA ILE A 79 -24.09 16.38 11.95
C ILE A 79 -24.09 15.22 10.96
N ARG A 80 -25.26 14.91 10.38
CA ARG A 80 -25.40 13.79 9.44
C ARG A 80 -24.57 13.98 8.16
N GLU A 81 -24.50 15.20 7.64
CA GLU A 81 -23.67 15.52 6.46
C GLU A 81 -22.18 15.28 6.76
N LYS A 82 -21.70 15.69 7.93
CA LYS A 82 -20.31 15.52 8.35
C LYS A 82 -19.96 14.05 8.60
N GLU A 83 -20.85 13.29 9.23
CA GLU A 83 -20.70 11.83 9.36
C GLU A 83 -20.63 11.14 7.98
N PHE A 84 -21.46 11.57 7.04
CA PHE A 84 -21.46 11.06 5.67
C PHE A 84 -20.17 11.44 4.91
N GLU A 85 -19.63 12.64 5.13
CA GLU A 85 -18.35 13.11 4.57
C GLU A 85 -17.20 12.20 5.06
N ILE A 86 -17.14 11.87 6.35
CA ILE A 86 -16.14 10.93 6.91
C ILE A 86 -16.30 9.53 6.29
N GLU A 87 -17.52 8.99 6.29
CA GLU A 87 -17.80 7.64 5.77
C GLU A 87 -17.39 7.52 4.28
N THR A 88 -17.74 8.53 3.47
CA THR A 88 -17.44 8.55 2.03
C THR A 88 -15.96 8.78 1.76
N SER A 89 -15.31 9.66 2.53
CA SER A 89 -13.87 9.90 2.48
C SER A 89 -13.10 8.62 2.75
N ALA A 90 -13.42 7.91 3.85
CA ALA A 90 -12.75 6.66 4.22
C ALA A 90 -12.93 5.56 3.16
N ALA A 91 -14.13 5.39 2.61
CA ALA A 91 -14.40 4.45 1.53
C ALA A 91 -13.57 4.76 0.27
N SER A 92 -13.55 6.03 -0.14
CA SER A 92 -12.80 6.50 -1.29
C SER A 92 -11.29 6.31 -1.10
N THR A 93 -10.79 6.55 0.12
CA THR A 93 -9.38 6.33 0.45
C THR A 93 -9.00 4.84 0.38
N LEU A 94 -9.83 3.91 0.86
CA LEU A 94 -9.57 2.48 0.72
C LEU A 94 -9.45 2.06 -0.75
N VAL A 95 -10.40 2.51 -1.58
CA VAL A 95 -10.40 2.23 -3.03
C VAL A 95 -9.13 2.78 -3.66
N LEU A 96 -8.75 4.03 -3.34
CA LEU A 96 -7.56 4.67 -3.88
C LEU A 96 -6.27 3.95 -3.49
N LEU A 97 -6.14 3.49 -2.25
CA LEU A 97 -4.97 2.71 -1.79
C LEU A 97 -4.81 1.41 -2.58
N LEU A 98 -5.90 0.68 -2.84
CA LEU A 98 -5.84 -0.55 -3.64
C LEU A 98 -5.52 -0.27 -5.10
N SER A 99 -6.14 0.75 -5.69
CA SER A 99 -5.86 1.15 -7.08
C SER A 99 -4.40 1.56 -7.26
N ARG A 100 -3.82 2.29 -6.30
CA ARG A 100 -2.38 2.64 -6.35
C ARG A 100 -1.48 1.43 -6.22
N LEU A 101 -1.80 0.49 -5.34
CA LEU A 101 -1.04 -0.77 -5.26
C LEU A 101 -1.06 -1.52 -6.60
N GLU A 102 -2.23 -1.62 -7.22
CA GLU A 102 -2.41 -2.26 -8.52
C GLU A 102 -1.57 -1.57 -9.61
N GLU A 103 -1.61 -0.25 -9.67
CA GLU A 103 -0.82 0.55 -10.61
C GLU A 103 0.69 0.44 -10.36
N THR A 104 1.14 0.48 -9.10
CA THR A 104 2.55 0.30 -8.74
C THR A 104 3.04 -1.07 -9.22
N LEU A 105 2.29 -2.14 -8.96
CA LEU A 105 2.65 -3.49 -9.39
C LEU A 105 2.69 -3.61 -10.92
N ALA A 106 1.69 -3.05 -11.62
CA ALA A 106 1.66 -3.02 -13.09
C ALA A 106 2.90 -2.31 -13.67
N ASN A 107 3.26 -1.15 -13.10
CA ASN A 107 4.42 -0.37 -13.53
C ASN A 107 5.73 -1.14 -13.28
N LEU A 108 5.84 -1.84 -12.14
CA LEU A 108 7.01 -2.69 -11.87
C LEU A 108 7.12 -3.81 -12.90
N ILE A 109 6.04 -4.52 -13.20
CA ILE A 109 6.00 -5.59 -14.21
C ILE A 109 6.35 -5.05 -15.60
N ALA A 110 5.82 -3.88 -15.96
CA ALA A 110 6.13 -3.23 -17.24
C ALA A 110 7.62 -2.87 -17.37
N VAL A 111 8.28 -2.46 -16.29
CA VAL A 111 9.75 -2.24 -16.29
C VAL A 111 10.50 -3.56 -16.38
N LEU A 112 10.09 -4.58 -15.64
CA LEU A 112 10.74 -5.91 -15.63
C LEU A 112 10.66 -6.62 -16.99
N THR A 113 9.48 -6.66 -17.62
CA THR A 113 9.24 -7.32 -18.92
C THR A 113 9.85 -6.57 -20.11
N LYS A 114 10.16 -5.28 -19.95
CA LYS A 114 11.01 -4.54 -20.89
C LYS A 114 12.47 -4.94 -20.77
N PHE A 115 12.89 -5.32 -19.57
CA PHE A 115 14.27 -5.70 -19.27
C PHE A 115 14.58 -7.16 -19.62
N ASP A 116 13.76 -8.10 -19.16
CA ASP A 116 13.93 -9.52 -19.42
C ASP A 116 12.83 -10.01 -20.37
N SER A 117 13.23 -10.29 -21.61
CA SER A 117 12.33 -10.77 -22.65
C SER A 117 11.79 -12.18 -22.39
N ASN A 118 12.35 -12.92 -21.44
CA ASN A 118 11.87 -14.25 -21.05
C ASN A 118 10.69 -14.16 -20.06
N LEU A 119 10.44 -12.99 -19.45
CA LEU A 119 9.29 -12.79 -18.59
C LEU A 119 7.99 -12.68 -19.42
N PRO A 120 6.87 -13.23 -18.93
CA PRO A 120 5.61 -13.15 -19.66
C PRO A 120 5.11 -11.72 -19.75
N LYS A 121 4.77 -11.30 -20.98
CA LYS A 121 4.24 -9.96 -21.28
C LYS A 121 2.72 -9.87 -21.15
N GLN A 122 2.04 -11.00 -21.20
CA GLN A 122 0.61 -11.11 -21.01
C GLN A 122 0.36 -11.93 -19.76
N LEU A 123 -0.51 -11.42 -18.90
CA LEU A 123 -0.96 -12.08 -17.69
C LEU A 123 -2.33 -12.72 -17.94
N ASP A 124 -2.67 -13.70 -17.12
CA ASP A 124 -3.90 -14.48 -17.27
C ASP A 124 -5.13 -13.70 -16.78
N ALA A 125 -5.92 -13.19 -17.72
CA ALA A 125 -7.15 -12.44 -17.51
C ALA A 125 -8.27 -13.19 -16.74
N SER A 126 -8.08 -14.46 -16.38
CA SER A 126 -9.06 -15.27 -15.65
C SER A 126 -9.16 -14.93 -14.16
N SER A 127 -8.20 -14.19 -13.60
CA SER A 127 -8.14 -13.86 -12.17
C SER A 127 -8.27 -12.35 -11.92
N SER A 128 -8.30 -11.91 -10.66
CA SER A 128 -8.33 -10.46 -10.40
C SER A 128 -6.98 -9.86 -10.81
N VAL A 129 -7.00 -8.69 -11.45
CA VAL A 129 -5.79 -8.04 -12.02
C VAL A 129 -4.63 -7.95 -11.01
N MET A 130 -4.92 -7.59 -9.75
CA MET A 130 -3.90 -7.54 -8.72
C MET A 130 -3.42 -8.93 -8.27
N ASN A 131 -4.24 -9.98 -8.33
CA ASN A 131 -3.77 -11.35 -8.10
C ASN A 131 -2.82 -11.81 -9.20
N GLU A 132 -3.09 -11.46 -10.46
CA GLU A 132 -2.19 -11.74 -11.58
C GLU A 132 -0.82 -11.10 -11.36
N TYR A 133 -0.80 -9.83 -10.93
CA TYR A 133 0.46 -9.15 -10.65
C TYR A 133 1.24 -9.81 -9.51
N LEU A 134 0.58 -10.25 -8.45
CA LEU A 134 1.26 -10.91 -7.34
C LEU A 134 1.74 -12.33 -7.72
N ASN A 135 0.94 -13.06 -8.50
CA ASN A 135 1.36 -14.35 -9.07
C ASN A 135 2.57 -14.17 -9.99
N PHE A 136 2.65 -13.08 -10.74
CA PHE A 136 3.82 -12.81 -11.57
C PHE A 136 5.12 -12.72 -10.75
N PHE A 137 5.08 -12.02 -9.61
CA PHE A 137 6.22 -11.96 -8.68
C PHE A 137 6.55 -13.33 -8.08
N GLU A 138 5.53 -14.12 -7.74
CA GLU A 138 5.68 -15.45 -7.16
C GLU A 138 6.27 -16.47 -8.14
N GLU A 139 5.83 -16.46 -9.39
CA GLU A 139 6.16 -17.50 -10.38
C GLU A 139 7.40 -17.16 -11.21
N PHE A 140 7.60 -15.89 -11.56
CA PHE A 140 8.62 -15.51 -12.55
C PHE A 140 9.78 -14.69 -11.98
N ILE A 141 9.63 -14.11 -10.78
CA ILE A 141 10.67 -13.28 -10.17
C ILE A 141 11.46 -14.05 -9.09
N ASP A 142 10.82 -14.91 -8.29
CA ASP A 142 11.54 -15.85 -7.41
C ASP A 142 10.84 -17.21 -7.31
N ASP A 143 11.21 -18.13 -8.20
CA ASP A 143 10.66 -19.50 -8.26
C ASP A 143 11.19 -20.43 -7.14
N ARG A 144 12.17 -19.97 -6.36
CA ARG A 144 12.87 -20.76 -5.32
C ARG A 144 12.13 -20.76 -3.98
N GLU A 145 11.48 -19.66 -3.58
CA GLU A 145 10.70 -19.57 -2.34
C GLU A 145 9.20 -19.62 -2.68
N LYS A 146 8.61 -20.80 -2.54
CA LYS A 146 7.15 -20.94 -2.69
C LYS A 146 6.42 -20.18 -1.58
N ASN A 147 5.41 -19.42 -1.97
CA ASN A 147 4.48 -18.67 -1.13
C ASN A 147 5.11 -17.48 -0.37
N PHE A 148 5.98 -16.70 -1.00
CA PHE A 148 6.55 -15.51 -0.34
C PHE A 148 5.55 -14.35 -0.26
N ILE A 149 4.63 -14.27 -1.22
CA ILE A 149 3.45 -13.39 -1.23
C ILE A 149 2.18 -14.24 -1.21
N VAL A 150 1.95 -15.05 -2.25
CA VAL A 150 0.69 -15.76 -2.49
C VAL A 150 0.51 -16.85 -1.43
N GLY A 151 -0.72 -17.08 -1.00
CA GLY A 151 -1.03 -18.04 0.08
C GLY A 151 -0.68 -17.58 1.50
N THR A 152 0.05 -16.46 1.67
CA THR A 152 0.35 -15.89 2.98
C THR A 152 -0.87 -15.23 3.65
N ARG A 153 -0.77 -14.96 4.96
CA ARG A 153 -1.82 -14.21 5.67
C ARG A 153 -2.02 -12.80 5.10
N ASN A 154 -0.95 -12.13 4.70
CA ASN A 154 -1.02 -10.78 4.13
C ASN A 154 -1.75 -10.80 2.79
N TYR A 155 -1.48 -11.81 1.96
CA TYR A 155 -2.24 -12.03 0.72
C TYR A 155 -3.73 -12.25 0.99
N LYS A 156 -4.09 -13.11 1.93
CA LYS A 156 -5.50 -13.32 2.31
C LYS A 156 -6.18 -12.04 2.82
N LEU A 157 -5.46 -11.21 3.58
CA LEU A 157 -5.95 -9.90 4.01
C LEU A 157 -6.13 -8.95 2.83
N LEU A 158 -5.25 -9.00 1.83
CA LEU A 158 -5.35 -8.16 0.64
C LEU A 158 -6.55 -8.58 -0.22
N THR A 159 -6.76 -9.88 -0.45
CA THR A 159 -7.94 -10.41 -1.15
C THR A 159 -9.23 -10.01 -0.45
N PHE A 160 -9.26 -10.07 0.88
CA PHE A 160 -10.39 -9.55 1.65
C PHE A 160 -10.64 -8.06 1.37
N TRP A 161 -9.61 -7.22 1.34
CA TRP A 161 -9.77 -5.80 1.02
C TRP A 161 -10.17 -5.54 -0.44
N GLN A 162 -9.77 -6.40 -1.37
CA GLN A 162 -10.23 -6.34 -2.76
C GLN A 162 -11.74 -6.63 -2.85
N GLU A 163 -12.21 -7.71 -2.22
CA GLU A 163 -13.66 -8.01 -2.13
C GLU A 163 -14.42 -6.87 -1.45
N PHE A 164 -13.81 -6.25 -0.44
CA PHE A 164 -14.38 -5.09 0.24
C PHE A 164 -14.46 -3.86 -0.67
N ARG A 165 -13.43 -3.59 -1.50
CA ARG A 165 -13.46 -2.56 -2.55
C ARG A 165 -14.60 -2.82 -3.53
N ASP A 166 -14.78 -4.06 -3.97
CA ASP A 166 -15.85 -4.41 -4.93
C ASP A 166 -17.23 -4.16 -4.31
N ASN A 167 -17.40 -4.43 -3.02
CA ASN A 167 -18.62 -4.08 -2.30
C ASN A 167 -18.83 -2.56 -2.21
N ILE A 168 -17.78 -1.78 -1.94
CA ILE A 168 -17.86 -0.31 -1.94
C ILE A 168 -18.29 0.20 -3.31
N VAL A 169 -17.62 -0.22 -4.38
CA VAL A 169 -17.78 0.30 -5.74
C VAL A 169 -19.06 -0.20 -6.41
N HIS A 170 -19.36 -1.48 -6.31
CA HIS A 170 -20.45 -2.11 -7.09
C HIS A 170 -21.70 -2.40 -6.26
N ARG A 171 -21.59 -2.42 -4.93
CA ARG A 171 -22.72 -2.70 -4.02
C ARG A 171 -23.02 -1.55 -3.07
N ASN A 172 -22.50 -0.34 -3.35
CA ASN A 172 -22.71 0.87 -2.56
C ASN A 172 -22.40 0.70 -1.06
N ASN A 173 -21.35 -0.08 -0.74
CA ASN A 173 -20.92 -0.37 0.62
C ASN A 173 -22.00 -1.04 1.50
N LYS A 174 -22.94 -1.77 0.87
CA LYS A 174 -24.04 -2.45 1.56
C LYS A 174 -23.50 -3.59 2.43
N TYR A 175 -24.11 -3.77 3.60
CA TYR A 175 -23.84 -4.91 4.46
C TYR A 175 -23.88 -6.23 3.68
N ASP A 176 -22.85 -7.02 3.87
CA ASP A 176 -22.67 -8.34 3.26
C ASP A 176 -22.19 -9.33 4.32
N ARG A 177 -22.96 -10.40 4.52
CA ARG A 177 -22.69 -11.39 5.57
C ARG A 177 -21.40 -12.15 5.28
N ASP A 178 -21.07 -12.39 4.02
CA ASP A 178 -19.93 -13.21 3.63
C ASP A 178 -18.63 -12.44 3.84
N ILE A 179 -18.61 -11.15 3.46
CA ILE A 179 -17.53 -10.23 3.76
C ILE A 179 -17.30 -10.12 5.28
N LEU A 180 -18.36 -9.99 6.07
CA LEU A 180 -18.24 -9.93 7.52
C LEU A 180 -17.64 -11.21 8.11
N GLN A 181 -18.07 -12.38 7.61
CA GLN A 181 -17.52 -13.66 8.05
C GLN A 181 -16.06 -13.84 7.64
N LEU A 182 -15.70 -13.41 6.43
CA LEU A 182 -14.32 -13.45 5.94
C LEU A 182 -13.41 -12.58 6.82
N GLY A 183 -13.84 -11.36 7.13
CA GLY A 183 -13.13 -10.46 8.05
C GLY A 183 -12.89 -11.12 9.41
N ARG A 184 -13.92 -11.73 10.00
CA ARG A 184 -13.81 -12.46 11.29
C ARG A 184 -12.78 -13.60 11.22
N LYS A 185 -12.80 -14.41 10.16
CA LYS A 185 -11.82 -15.49 9.96
C LYS A 185 -10.37 -14.96 9.90
N LEU A 186 -10.18 -13.77 9.33
CA LEU A 186 -8.87 -13.13 9.20
C LEU A 186 -8.47 -12.30 10.43
N LYS A 187 -9.31 -12.30 11.48
CA LYS A 187 -9.19 -11.44 12.68
C LYS A 187 -9.20 -9.95 12.34
N LYS A 188 -9.92 -9.56 11.29
CA LYS A 188 -10.19 -8.17 10.92
C LYS A 188 -11.62 -7.80 11.33
N SER A 189 -11.73 -6.85 12.26
CA SER A 189 -13.03 -6.35 12.72
C SER A 189 -13.44 -5.13 11.91
N ILE A 190 -14.42 -5.31 11.01
CA ILE A 190 -15.10 -4.22 10.32
C ILE A 190 -16.44 -3.94 11.01
N SER A 191 -16.68 -2.67 11.29
CA SER A 191 -17.92 -2.19 11.89
C SER A 191 -19.02 -2.10 10.84
N TYR A 192 -20.29 -2.15 11.25
CA TYR A 192 -21.42 -1.96 10.35
C TYR A 192 -22.55 -1.24 11.08
N ASP A 193 -23.37 -0.54 10.31
CA ASP A 193 -24.56 0.14 10.78
C ASP A 193 -25.79 -0.66 10.36
N LEU A 194 -26.49 -1.21 11.35
CA LEU A 194 -27.73 -1.97 11.14
C LEU A 194 -28.85 -1.10 10.56
N VAL A 195 -28.91 0.18 10.95
CA VAL A 195 -29.98 1.10 10.51
C VAL A 195 -29.72 1.54 9.08
N LYS A 196 -28.47 1.89 8.74
CA LYS A 196 -28.09 2.30 7.38
C LYS A 196 -27.88 1.11 6.43
N ASN A 197 -27.80 -0.11 6.96
CA ASN A 197 -27.49 -1.34 6.22
C ASN A 197 -26.17 -1.23 5.41
N LYS A 198 -25.15 -0.61 6.00
CA LYS A 198 -23.84 -0.34 5.38
C LYS A 198 -22.68 -0.68 6.31
N PHE A 199 -21.52 -0.98 5.76
CA PHE A 199 -20.31 -1.07 6.58
C PHE A 199 -19.85 0.31 7.04
N LYS A 200 -19.31 0.38 8.25
CA LYS A 200 -18.68 1.58 8.84
C LYS A 200 -17.17 1.42 8.73
N ILE A 201 -16.57 2.21 7.84
CA ILE A 201 -15.13 2.22 7.58
C ILE A 201 -14.51 3.28 8.48
N GLN A 202 -13.52 2.89 9.27
CA GLN A 202 -12.89 3.77 10.25
C GLN A 202 -11.46 4.12 9.86
N THR A 203 -10.87 5.14 10.48
CA THR A 203 -9.46 5.52 10.26
C THR A 203 -8.52 4.33 10.37
N LYS A 204 -8.70 3.50 11.40
CA LYS A 204 -7.89 2.30 11.66
C LYS A 204 -7.92 1.30 10.51
N ASP A 205 -9.01 1.28 9.73
CA ASP A 205 -9.17 0.40 8.58
C ASP A 205 -8.35 0.90 7.40
N VAL A 206 -8.41 2.22 7.15
CA VAL A 206 -7.58 2.90 6.15
C VAL A 206 -6.09 2.73 6.44
N ILE A 207 -5.68 2.99 7.68
CA ILE A 207 -4.28 2.85 8.11
C ILE A 207 -3.82 1.40 7.96
N SER A 208 -4.61 0.45 8.45
CA SER A 208 -4.30 -0.99 8.36
C SER A 208 -4.17 -1.47 6.92
N LEU A 209 -4.96 -0.93 5.99
CA LEU A 209 -4.80 -1.23 4.57
C LEU A 209 -3.53 -0.59 4.00
N ALA A 210 -3.24 0.68 4.32
CA ALA A 210 -2.04 1.36 3.85
C ALA A 210 -0.76 0.62 4.30
N GLU A 211 -0.73 0.14 5.55
CA GLU A 211 0.34 -0.72 6.06
C GLU A 211 0.46 -2.01 5.26
N LEU A 212 -0.67 -2.67 4.98
CA LEU A 212 -0.68 -3.89 4.20
C LEU A 212 -0.15 -3.68 2.78
N CYS A 213 -0.55 -2.60 2.10
CA CYS A 213 -0.02 -2.26 0.77
C CYS A 213 1.50 -2.06 0.81
N GLY A 214 2.00 -1.31 1.80
CA GLY A 214 3.44 -1.14 2.00
C GLY A 214 4.18 -2.45 2.24
N LEU A 215 3.64 -3.33 3.09
CA LEU A 215 4.22 -4.65 3.38
C LEU A 215 4.25 -5.58 2.16
N ILE A 216 3.21 -5.55 1.33
CA ILE A 216 3.16 -6.35 0.10
C ILE A 216 4.24 -5.89 -0.87
N LEU A 217 4.37 -4.58 -1.09
CA LEU A 217 5.40 -4.03 -1.96
C LEU A 217 6.81 -4.23 -1.41
N GLU A 218 7.01 -4.07 -0.10
CA GLU A 218 8.27 -4.38 0.58
C GLU A 218 8.69 -5.84 0.32
N LYS A 219 7.74 -6.79 0.39
CA LYS A 219 8.01 -8.19 0.05
C LYS A 219 8.33 -8.40 -1.43
N CYS A 220 7.59 -7.77 -2.33
CA CYS A 220 7.88 -7.83 -3.78
C CYS A 220 9.33 -7.37 -4.06
N ILE A 221 9.79 -6.33 -3.35
CA ILE A 221 11.14 -5.78 -3.50
C ILE A 221 12.18 -6.69 -2.85
N THR A 222 12.03 -6.98 -1.56
CA THR A 222 13.08 -7.63 -0.75
C THR A 222 13.19 -9.12 -0.98
N LYS A 223 12.07 -9.80 -1.21
CA LYS A 223 12.05 -11.24 -1.49
C LYS A 223 12.04 -11.54 -2.98
N GLY A 224 11.36 -10.72 -3.79
CA GLY A 224 11.38 -10.87 -5.24
C GLY A 224 12.60 -10.21 -5.87
N LEU A 225 12.55 -8.88 -6.05
CA LEU A 225 13.51 -8.14 -6.88
C LEU A 225 14.96 -8.29 -6.43
N TYR A 226 15.24 -8.23 -5.12
CA TYR A 226 16.60 -8.42 -4.62
C TYR A 226 17.17 -9.77 -5.05
N ARG A 227 16.39 -10.83 -4.92
CA ARG A 227 16.85 -12.17 -5.28
C ARG A 227 16.97 -12.34 -6.78
N TYR A 228 16.00 -11.85 -7.54
CA TYR A 228 16.02 -11.86 -9.00
C TYR A 228 17.29 -11.19 -9.55
N PHE A 229 17.71 -10.07 -8.95
CA PHE A 229 18.94 -9.38 -9.32
C PHE A 229 20.20 -9.84 -8.57
N ASN A 230 20.14 -10.95 -7.81
CA ASN A 230 21.24 -11.49 -7.01
C ASN A 230 21.89 -10.47 -6.05
N ILE A 231 21.06 -9.68 -5.38
CA ILE A 231 21.47 -8.69 -4.39
C ILE A 231 21.73 -9.38 -3.05
N ASP A 232 22.98 -9.27 -2.58
CA ASP A 232 23.40 -9.77 -1.27
C ASP A 232 22.66 -9.06 -0.12
N GLU A 233 22.14 -9.83 0.83
CA GLU A 233 21.40 -9.36 2.00
C GLU A 233 22.24 -8.43 2.90
N TRP A 234 23.56 -8.62 2.97
CA TRP A 234 24.49 -7.72 3.68
C TRP A 234 24.66 -6.39 2.94
N ALA A 235 24.67 -6.42 1.60
CA ALA A 235 24.68 -5.21 0.79
C ALA A 235 23.35 -4.45 0.96
N ALA A 236 22.21 -5.15 0.95
CA ALA A 236 20.90 -4.55 1.22
C ALA A 236 20.85 -3.86 2.61
N LYS A 237 21.30 -4.51 3.68
CA LYS A 237 21.32 -3.92 5.05
C LYS A 237 22.15 -2.65 5.15
N ASN A 238 23.34 -2.63 4.54
CA ASN A 238 24.19 -1.43 4.51
C ASN A 238 23.57 -0.28 3.71
N LEU A 239 22.77 -0.60 2.69
CA LEU A 239 22.13 0.38 1.83
C LEU A 239 20.87 0.97 2.44
N ILE A 240 20.09 0.16 3.19
CA ILE A 240 18.98 0.64 4.00
C ILE A 240 19.48 1.73 4.96
N MET A 241 20.57 1.47 5.69
CA MET A 241 21.19 2.47 6.57
C MET A 241 21.62 3.75 5.84
N ARG A 242 22.22 3.63 4.64
CA ARG A 242 22.65 4.79 3.85
C ARG A 242 21.48 5.59 3.29
N SER A 243 20.40 4.93 2.87
CA SER A 243 19.18 5.58 2.40
C SER A 243 18.49 6.36 3.53
N GLU A 244 18.47 5.81 4.73
CA GLU A 244 17.90 6.44 5.91
C GLU A 244 18.72 7.66 6.34
N ASN A 245 20.06 7.56 6.31
CA ASN A 245 20.92 8.72 6.54
C ASN A 245 20.70 9.83 5.50
N ALA A 246 20.55 9.48 4.22
CA ALA A 246 20.25 10.46 3.17
C ALA A 246 18.88 11.13 3.34
N ARG A 247 17.87 10.39 3.82
CA ARG A 247 16.55 10.93 4.17
C ARG A 247 16.64 11.91 5.33
N ILE A 248 17.30 11.52 6.43
CA ILE A 248 17.52 12.37 7.61
C ILE A 248 18.25 13.65 7.22
N SER A 249 19.25 13.57 6.33
CA SER A 249 19.95 14.74 5.81
C SER A 249 19.03 15.66 5.00
N ARG A 250 18.17 15.13 4.11
CA ARG A 250 17.20 15.95 3.36
C ARG A 250 16.17 16.61 4.28
N GLU A 251 15.65 15.87 5.26
CA GLU A 251 14.67 16.40 6.21
C GLU A 251 15.26 17.51 7.08
N ARG A 252 16.52 17.37 7.53
CA ARG A 252 17.24 18.43 8.24
C ARG A 252 17.35 19.71 7.42
N ILE A 253 17.69 19.59 6.14
CA ILE A 253 17.81 20.75 5.23
C ILE A 253 16.45 21.44 5.06
N LEU A 254 15.37 20.66 4.90
CA LEU A 254 14.02 21.22 4.73
C LEU A 254 13.45 21.86 5.99
N THR A 255 13.88 21.44 7.19
CA THR A 255 13.49 22.07 8.47
C THR A 255 14.28 23.32 8.84
N GLN A 256 15.30 23.67 8.06
CA GLN A 256 16.12 24.88 8.26
C GLN A 256 15.60 26.10 7.49
N PHE A 257 14.51 25.95 6.75
CA PHE A 257 13.79 27.01 6.03
C PHE A 257 12.33 27.08 6.51
#